data_AF-A0A3L7WG72-F1
#
_entry.id   AF-A0A3L7WG72-F1
#
_cell.length_a   1.000
_cell.length_b   1.000
_cell.length_c   1.000
_cell.angle_alpha   90.00
_cell.angle_beta   90.00
_cell.angle_gamma   90.00
#
_symmetry.space_group_name_H-M   'P 1'
#
loop_
_entity.id
_entity.type
_entity.pdbx_description
1 polymer ?
#
loop_
_entity_poly.entity_id
_entity_poly.type
_entity_poly.pdbx_seq_one_letter_code
_entity_poly.pdbx_strand_id
1 'polypeptide(L)' 'MIPKTMRALQLESFDGPEGLHVREVPTPTPRAGQVLVKIRTAAVNPSDLMFLRGRYGVRREPPTIPGFEGCGDVVAAGS' A
#
# COMPACT_ATOMS: atom_id res chain seq x y z
N MET A 1 18.41 -4.22 9.54
CA MET A 1 18.17 -5.14 8.41
C MET A 1 16.73 -4.98 7.95
N ILE A 2 16.48 -4.90 6.64
CA ILE A 2 15.12 -4.79 6.09
C ILE A 2 14.45 -6.18 6.20
N PRO A 3 13.25 -6.31 6.79
CA PRO A 3 12.59 -7.61 6.91
C PRO A 3 12.19 -8.14 5.54
N LYS A 4 12.15 -9.47 5.38
CA LYS A 4 11.73 -10.11 4.13
C LYS A 4 10.23 -9.89 3.83
N THR A 5 9.44 -9.69 4.88
CA THR A 5 8.00 -9.43 4.81
C THR A 5 7.62 -8.18 5.61
N MET A 6 6.46 -7.62 5.28
CA MET A 6 5.86 -6.48 5.96
C MET A 6 4.36 -6.68 6.14
N ARG A 7 3.77 -5.99 7.12
CA ARG A 7 2.32 -5.91 7.25
C ARG A 7 1.78 -4.84 6.31
N ALA A 8 0.76 -5.18 5.54
CA ALA A 8 0.03 -4.25 4.68
C ALA A 8 -1.48 -4.46 4.83
N LEU A 9 -2.24 -3.39 4.62
CA LEU A 9 -3.68 -3.48 4.45
C LEU A 9 -3.91 -3.90 3.00
N GLN A 10 -4.44 -5.10 2.78
CA GLN A 10 -4.71 -5.64 1.45
C GLN A 10 -6.22 -5.62 1.21
N LEU A 11 -6.62 -5.06 0.08
CA LEU A 11 -7.97 -5.10 -0.43
C LEU A 11 -8.17 -6.40 -1.23
N GLU A 12 -9.09 -7.25 -0.78
CA GLU A 12 -9.40 -8.55 -1.40
C GLU A 12 -10.63 -8.52 -2.32
N SER A 13 -11.54 -7.58 -2.10
CA SER A 13 -12.72 -7.34 -2.93
C SER A 13 -13.11 -5.86 -2.89
N PHE A 14 -13.95 -5.40 -3.82
CA PHE A 14 -14.44 -4.02 -3.83
C PHE A 14 -15.62 -3.75 -2.89
N ASP A 15 -15.68 -4.45 -1.75
CA ASP A 15 -16.75 -4.33 -0.75
C ASP A 15 -16.55 -3.13 0.19
N GLY A 16 -15.72 -2.17 -0.20
CA GLY A 16 -15.36 -1.02 0.63
C GLY A 16 -14.41 -1.43 1.77
N PRO A 17 -14.55 -0.83 2.96
CA PRO A 17 -13.68 -1.14 4.10
C PRO A 17 -13.70 -2.61 4.52
N GLU A 18 -14.80 -3.33 4.33
CA GLU A 18 -14.90 -4.74 4.77
C GLU A 18 -14.08 -5.71 3.90
N GLY A 19 -13.67 -5.28 2.70
CA GLY A 19 -12.74 -6.03 1.87
C GLY A 19 -11.27 -5.86 2.31
N LEU A 20 -10.98 -5.08 3.36
CA LEU A 20 -9.63 -4.82 3.83
C LEU A 20 -9.20 -5.79 4.93
N HIS A 21 -8.08 -6.45 4.69
CA HIS A 21 -7.46 -7.35 5.67
C HIS A 21 -5.99 -7.02 5.85
N VAL A 22 -5.53 -7.03 7.11
CA VAL A 22 -4.09 -6.93 7.37
C VAL A 22 -3.43 -8.26 7.01
N ARG A 23 -2.52 -8.22 6.04
CA ARG A 23 -1.77 -9.39 5.57
C ARG A 23 -0.28 -9.17 5.76
N GLU A 24 0.44 -10.27 5.90
CA GLU A 24 1.89 -10.28 5.75
C GLU A 24 2.22 -10.52 4.27
N VAL A 25 2.99 -9.60 3.68
CA VAL A 25 3.34 -9.62 2.25
C VAL A 25 4.85 -9.42 2.08
N PRO A 26 5.45 -9.83 0.96
CA PRO A 26 6.86 -9.57 0.69
C PRO A 26 7.18 -8.07 0.75
N THR A 27 8.31 -7.71 1.39
CA THR A 27 8.81 -6.34 1.36
C THR A 27 9.25 -6.01 -0.07
N PRO A 28 8.79 -4.88 -0.66
CA PRO A 28 9.14 -4.54 -2.03
C PRO A 28 10.62 -4.18 -2.15
N THR A 29 11.24 -4.59 -3.27
CA THR A 29 12.61 -4.20 -3.62
C THR A 29 12.56 -2.99 -4.55
N PRO A 30 13.19 -1.85 -4.19
CA PRO A 30 13.23 -0.68 -5.06
C PRO A 30 14.08 -0.95 -6.31
N ARG A 31 13.59 -0.51 -7.48
CA ARG A 31 14.35 -0.51 -8.75
C ARG A 31 15.21 0.75 -8.88
N ALA A 32 16.09 0.81 -9.87
CA ALA A 32 16.84 2.02 -10.23
C ALA A 32 15.91 3.25 -10.28
N GLY A 33 16.29 4.32 -9.57
CA GLY A 33 15.50 5.55 -9.46
C GLY A 33 14.35 5.51 -8.44
N GLN A 34 14.19 4.42 -7.68
CA GLN A 34 13.20 4.29 -6.61
C GLN A 34 13.87 4.23 -5.24
N VAL A 35 13.12 4.61 -4.20
CA VAL A 35 13.49 4.39 -2.80
C VAL A 35 12.45 3.51 -2.11
N LEU A 36 12.90 2.73 -1.12
CA LEU A 36 12.02 2.00 -0.21
C LEU A 36 11.83 2.84 1.05
N VAL A 37 10.58 3.15 1.37
CA VAL A 37 10.22 3.93 2.56
C VAL A 37 9.55 3.03 3.59
N LYS A 38 10.06 3.02 4.82
CA LYS A 38 9.37 2.42 5.98
C LYS A 38 8.34 3.42 6.49
N ILE A 39 7.08 3.22 6.08
CA ILE A 39 5.96 4.09 6.45
C ILE A 39 5.77 4.12 7.97
N ARG A 40 5.71 5.34 8.53
CA ARG A 40 5.37 5.62 9.95
C ARG A 40 3.93 6.06 10.09
N THR A 41 3.46 6.88 9.16
CA THR A 41 2.09 7.39 9.13
C THR A 41 1.56 7.40 7.69
N ALA A 42 0.27 7.14 7.54
CA ALA A 42 -0.45 7.24 6.28
C ALA A 42 -1.73 8.04 6.52
N ALA A 43 -2.12 8.86 5.54
CA ALA A 43 -3.36 9.61 5.60
C ALA A 43 -4.53 8.73 5.13
N VAL A 44 -5.73 9.04 5.62
CA VAL A 44 -6.98 8.47 5.10
C VAL A 44 -7.81 9.62 4.55
N ASN A 45 -8.13 9.54 3.27
CA ASN A 45 -8.84 10.55 2.52
C ASN A 45 -10.18 9.99 1.99
N PRO A 46 -11.17 10.84 1.64
CA PRO A 46 -12.41 10.39 1.01
C PRO A 46 -12.19 9.61 -0.30
N SER A 47 -11.10 9.92 -1.02
CA SER A 47 -10.65 9.19 -2.21
C SER A 47 -10.37 7.71 -1.95
N ASP A 48 -9.83 7.37 -0.79
CA ASP A 48 -9.56 5.99 -0.42
C ASP A 48 -10.88 5.21 -0.37
N LEU A 49 -11.93 5.76 0.25
CA LEU A 49 -13.25 5.13 0.32
C LEU A 49 -13.89 4.90 -1.06
N MET A 50 -13.56 5.75 -2.04
CA MET A 50 -13.97 5.55 -3.44
C MET A 50 -13.12 4.46 -4.11
N PHE A 51 -11.83 4.39 -3.81
CA PHE A 51 -10.91 3.39 -4.35
C PHE A 51 -11.28 1.99 -3.86
N LEU A 52 -11.59 1.83 -2.57
CA LEU A 52 -12.02 0.57 -1.97
C LEU A 52 -13.31 0.02 -2.60
N ARG A 53 -14.10 0.86 -3.26
CA ARG A 53 -15.32 0.47 -3.99
C ARG A 53 -15.14 0.40 -5.50
N GLY A 54 -13.91 0.57 -6.00
CA GLY A 54 -13.59 0.58 -7.43
C GLY A 54 -14.09 1.82 -8.19
N ARG A 55 -14.34 2.94 -7.51
CA ARG A 55 -14.97 4.16 -8.06
C ARG A 55 -14.05 5.38 -8.15
N TYR A 56 -12.76 5.24 -7.88
CA TYR A 56 -11.82 6.38 -7.79
C TYR A 56 -11.14 6.77 -9.12
N GLY A 57 -11.63 6.26 -10.27
CA GLY A 57 -11.06 6.52 -11.59
C GLY A 57 -9.76 5.76 -11.87
N VAL A 58 -8.88 5.62 -10.88
CA VAL A 58 -7.77 4.66 -10.89
C VAL A 58 -8.25 3.35 -10.26
N ARG A 59 -8.12 2.25 -11.00
CA ARG A 59 -8.54 0.92 -10.56
C ARG A 59 -7.38 -0.07 -10.62
N ARG A 60 -7.05 -0.68 -9.48
CA ARG A 60 -6.14 -1.83 -9.38
C ARG A 60 -7.00 -3.03 -8.98
N GLU A 61 -6.91 -4.13 -9.71
CA GLU A 61 -7.70 -5.33 -9.37
C GLU A 61 -7.23 -5.93 -8.04
N PRO A 62 -8.15 -6.36 -7.16
CA PRO A 62 -7.81 -7.15 -5.99
C PRO A 62 -7.15 -8.50 -6.37
N PRO A 63 -6.21 -9.02 -5.57
CA PRO A 63 -5.70 -8.43 -4.33
C PRO A 63 -4.75 -7.27 -4.59
N THR A 64 -4.95 -6.14 -3.89
CA THR A 64 -4.09 -4.95 -4.04
C THR A 64 -3.88 -4.21 -2.73
N ILE A 65 -2.83 -3.39 -2.63
CA ILE A 65 -2.58 -2.54 -1.45
C ILE A 65 -3.06 -1.11 -1.79
N PRO A 66 -4.09 -0.59 -1.10
CA PRO A 66 -4.60 0.77 -1.29
C PRO A 66 -3.74 1.79 -0.53
N GLY A 67 -4.17 3.06 -0.60
CA GLY A 67 -3.46 4.20 -0.02
C GLY A 67 -2.56 4.89 -1.04
N PHE A 68 -2.57 6.22 -0.98
CA PHE A 68 -1.87 7.07 -1.94
C PHE A 68 -0.76 7.91 -1.31
N GLU A 69 -0.79 8.08 0.01
CA GLU A 69 0.04 9.05 0.73
C GLU A 69 0.54 8.47 2.05
N GLY A 70 1.77 8.83 2.41
CA GLY A 70 2.35 8.49 3.69
C GLY A 70 3.70 9.14 3.91
N CYS A 71 4.17 9.11 5.16
CA CYS A 71 5.46 9.63 5.58
C CYS A 71 6.21 8.56 6.37
N GLY A 72 7.52 8.51 6.20
CA GLY A 72 8.37 7.51 6.83
C GLY A 72 9.84 7.70 6.51
N ASP A 73 10.65 6.71 6.91
CA ASP A 73 12.10 6.77 6.72
C ASP A 73 12.50 6.07 5.42
N VAL A 74 13.40 6.66 4.65
CA VAL A 74 14.06 5.95 3.53
C VAL A 74 15.01 4.90 4.12
N VAL A 75 14.79 3.63 3.78
CA VAL A 75 15.58 2.49 4.31
C VAL A 75 16.42 1.78 3.25
N ALA A 76 16.17 2.02 1.97
CA ALA A 76 16.98 1.56 0.85
C ALA A 76 16.72 2.41 -0.41
N ALA A 77 17.67 2.40 -1.34
CA ALA A 77 17.53 2.94 -2.68
C ALA A 77 17.87 1.85 -3.70
N GLY A 78 17.17 1.83 -4.83
CA GLY A 78 17.48 0.92 -5.92
C GLY A 78 18.66 1.43 -6.74
N SER A 79 19.58 0.53 -7.06
CA SER A 79 20.71 0.73 -7.97
C SER A 79 20.32 0.47 -9.42
#